data_AF-A0A3L5TT01-F1
#
_entry.id   AF-A0A3L5TT01-F1
#
_cell.length_a   1.000
_cell.length_b   1.000
_cell.length_c   1.000
_cell.angle_alpha   90.00
_cell.angle_beta   90.00
_cell.angle_gamma   90.00
#
_symmetry.space_group_name_H-M   'P 1'
#
loop_
_entity.id
_entity.type
_entity.pdbx_description
1 polymer ?
#
loop_
_entity_poly.entity_id
_entity_poly.type
_entity_poly.pdbx_seq_one_letter_code
_entity_poly.pdbx_strand_id
1 'polypeptide(L)'
;MLICRSCMPEKHRNCYSVIKLEDASRNIDDSSMLIATKSELNGIANTIGNLEQERKSTSTKIEDDASFAASKVANLKDRMLKRIDEMEQDLLTEIKDIKRKHLSEINSTTEEIQEMKNKIDYLKQNLKTAGQVSSKSQKFVMIHSIKPKISELQDRLQHILSSTKSVDILFSPTMNILPSEKMGLIQENTIPYTIVHHISNQIQAPIIPKKPPSFIFTKEFNLIDSMISSSVIIPQDMLLVCFFDIPALGVVNEDGMITKMQKLTSKPWNIAIIPNTGKAMVSLAREKSIQYVKIKNLELEKKVSVEEKFPSEIWGIAVRKGRIALDTGEIYRFLKTGKLSFKYSLNDYPDIGGIASDKYGNLMITDVIWISKQMTTSEWLHLFIVTPVYELDRVQKQ
;
A
#
# COMPACT_ATOMS: atom_id res chain seq x y z
N MET A 1 -21.57 -64.14 -17.30
CA MET A 1 -21.11 -64.77 -18.56
C MET A 1 -22.33 -65.38 -19.23
N LEU A 2 -22.64 -64.96 -20.47
CA LEU A 2 -23.72 -65.57 -21.25
C LEU A 2 -23.15 -66.72 -22.06
N ILE A 3 -23.82 -67.87 -22.04
CA ILE A 3 -23.42 -69.07 -22.78
C ILE A 3 -24.59 -69.57 -23.60
N CYS A 4 -24.31 -70.03 -24.82
CA CYS A 4 -25.33 -70.66 -25.66
C CYS A 4 -25.47 -72.15 -25.30
N ARG A 5 -26.58 -72.75 -25.74
CA ARG A 5 -26.95 -74.14 -25.45
C ARG A 5 -25.88 -75.16 -25.89
N SER A 6 -25.12 -74.88 -26.96
CA SER A 6 -24.06 -75.75 -27.47
C SER A 6 -22.76 -75.69 -26.65
N CYS A 7 -22.42 -74.55 -26.05
CA CYS A 7 -21.22 -74.41 -25.20
C CYS A 7 -21.37 -75.08 -23.83
N MET A 8 -22.60 -75.30 -23.38
CA MET A 8 -22.93 -75.86 -22.06
C MET A 8 -22.33 -77.26 -21.84
N PRO A 9 -22.54 -78.26 -22.72
CA PRO A 9 -21.96 -79.60 -22.54
C PRO A 9 -20.45 -79.68 -22.77
N GLU A 10 -19.87 -78.79 -23.59
CA GLU A 10 -18.45 -78.89 -23.99
C GLU A 10 -17.49 -78.19 -23.02
N LYS A 11 -17.78 -76.93 -22.66
CA LYS A 11 -16.83 -76.06 -21.94
C LYS A 11 -17.28 -75.71 -20.53
N HIS A 12 -18.57 -75.88 -20.24
CA HIS A 12 -19.17 -75.47 -18.97
C HIS A 12 -19.84 -76.61 -18.22
N ARG A 13 -19.60 -77.88 -18.59
CA ARG A 13 -20.30 -79.04 -18.01
C ARG A 13 -20.19 -79.14 -16.48
N ASN A 14 -19.12 -78.59 -15.90
CA ASN A 14 -18.84 -78.59 -14.46
C ASN A 14 -19.24 -77.27 -13.78
N CYS A 15 -19.93 -76.36 -14.47
CA CYS A 15 -20.45 -75.13 -13.87
C CYS A 15 -21.75 -75.44 -13.11
N TYR A 16 -21.72 -75.32 -11.79
CA TYR A 16 -22.82 -75.74 -10.91
C TYR A 16 -23.97 -74.73 -10.79
N SER A 17 -23.78 -73.50 -11.25
CA SER A 17 -24.72 -72.38 -11.05
C SER A 17 -25.19 -71.79 -12.38
N VAL A 18 -25.73 -72.62 -13.27
CA VAL A 18 -26.30 -72.18 -14.55
C VAL A 18 -27.79 -71.94 -14.37
N ILE A 19 -28.20 -70.68 -14.53
CA ILE A 19 -29.59 -70.25 -14.49
C ILE A 19 -30.05 -69.86 -15.89
N LYS A 20 -31.35 -70.01 -16.18
CA LYS A 20 -31.91 -69.51 -17.44
C LYS A 20 -31.86 -67.98 -17.45
N LEU A 21 -31.67 -67.40 -18.64
CA LEU A 21 -31.60 -65.95 -18.79
C LEU A 21 -32.89 -65.28 -18.31
N GLU A 22 -34.04 -65.89 -18.59
CA GLU A 22 -35.36 -65.39 -18.17
C GLU A 22 -35.50 -65.37 -16.64
N ASP A 23 -34.90 -66.33 -15.94
CA ASP A 23 -34.90 -66.38 -14.48
C ASP A 23 -33.92 -65.34 -13.89
N ALA A 24 -32.77 -65.15 -14.55
CA ALA A 24 -31.78 -64.12 -14.18
C ALA A 24 -32.31 -62.69 -14.39
N SER A 25 -33.16 -62.47 -15.41
CA SER A 25 -33.68 -61.15 -15.76
C SER A 25 -34.94 -60.76 -14.98
N ARG A 26 -35.66 -61.70 -14.36
CA ARG A 26 -36.93 -61.43 -13.66
C ARG A 26 -36.83 -60.41 -12.52
N ASN A 27 -35.64 -60.25 -11.92
CA ASN A 27 -35.40 -59.33 -10.80
C ASN A 27 -34.35 -58.26 -11.14
N ILE A 28 -34.10 -58.00 -12.42
CA ILE A 28 -33.05 -57.05 -12.83
C ILE A 28 -33.38 -55.61 -12.41
N ASP A 29 -34.67 -55.26 -12.45
CA ASP A 29 -35.18 -53.95 -12.06
C ASP A 29 -34.95 -53.65 -10.58
N ASP A 30 -34.98 -54.69 -9.74
CA ASP A 30 -34.72 -54.64 -8.30
C ASP A 30 -33.28 -55.04 -7.95
N SER A 31 -32.42 -55.27 -8.95
CA SER A 31 -31.04 -55.68 -8.69
C SER A 31 -30.25 -54.52 -8.04
N SER A 32 -29.50 -54.84 -7.00
CA SER A 32 -28.63 -53.88 -6.32
C SER A 32 -27.66 -53.20 -7.28
N MET A 33 -27.20 -53.91 -8.31
CA MET A 33 -26.34 -53.38 -9.37
C MET A 33 -27.04 -52.30 -10.19
N LEU A 34 -28.28 -52.53 -10.66
CA LEU A 34 -29.01 -51.53 -11.44
C LEU A 34 -29.35 -50.30 -10.60
N ILE A 35 -29.75 -50.48 -9.34
CA ILE A 35 -30.04 -49.39 -8.41
C ILE A 35 -28.77 -48.56 -8.15
N ALA A 36 -27.62 -49.21 -7.91
CA ALA A 36 -26.34 -48.54 -7.74
C ALA A 36 -25.94 -47.75 -8.99
N THR A 37 -26.02 -48.36 -10.18
CA THR A 37 -25.71 -47.67 -11.44
C THR A 37 -26.64 -46.48 -11.70
N LYS A 38 -27.96 -46.60 -11.46
CA LYS A 38 -28.90 -45.47 -11.57
C LYS A 38 -28.54 -44.34 -10.60
N SER A 39 -28.19 -44.68 -9.36
CA SER A 39 -27.77 -43.71 -8.35
C SER A 39 -26.48 -42.98 -8.75
N GLU A 40 -25.49 -43.70 -9.29
CA GLU A 40 -24.25 -43.12 -9.78
C GLU A 40 -24.50 -42.17 -10.97
N LEU A 41 -25.31 -42.59 -11.94
CA LEU A 41 -25.67 -41.75 -13.09
C LEU A 41 -26.41 -40.47 -12.66
N ASN A 42 -27.34 -40.57 -11.71
CA ASN A 42 -28.04 -39.41 -11.16
C ASN A 42 -27.08 -38.48 -10.40
N GLY A 43 -26.12 -39.04 -9.65
CA GLY A 43 -25.06 -38.26 -8.99
C GLY A 43 -24.21 -37.51 -10.00
N ILE A 44 -23.81 -38.16 -11.10
CA ILE A 44 -23.06 -37.52 -12.21
C ILE A 44 -23.89 -36.40 -12.83
N ALA A 45 -25.16 -36.64 -13.16
CA ALA A 45 -26.04 -35.65 -13.76
C ALA A 45 -26.21 -34.40 -12.86
N ASN A 46 -26.40 -34.60 -11.56
CA ASN A 46 -26.49 -33.50 -10.59
C ASN A 46 -25.19 -32.70 -10.51
N THR A 47 -24.02 -33.36 -10.50
CA THR A 47 -22.73 -32.68 -10.50
C THR A 47 -22.52 -31.86 -11.77
N ILE A 48 -22.90 -32.40 -12.94
CA ILE A 48 -22.83 -31.68 -14.21
C ILE A 48 -23.74 -30.45 -14.18
N GLY A 49 -24.98 -30.59 -13.70
CA GLY A 49 -25.92 -29.46 -13.59
C GLY A 49 -25.41 -28.34 -12.68
N ASN A 50 -24.85 -28.70 -11.51
CA ASN A 50 -24.23 -27.74 -10.60
C ASN A 50 -23.03 -27.04 -11.25
N LEU A 51 -22.17 -27.79 -11.95
CA LEU A 51 -21.02 -27.24 -12.67
C LEU A 51 -21.47 -26.27 -13.76
N GLU A 52 -22.52 -26.59 -14.51
CA GLU A 52 -23.06 -25.71 -15.55
C GLU A 52 -23.56 -24.37 -14.97
N GLN A 53 -24.33 -24.43 -13.87
CA GLN A 53 -24.81 -23.22 -13.18
C GLN A 53 -23.66 -22.36 -12.66
N GLU A 54 -22.64 -23.00 -12.09
CA GLU A 54 -21.45 -22.31 -11.59
C GLU A 54 -20.66 -21.66 -12.73
N ARG A 55 -20.51 -22.33 -13.88
CA ARG A 55 -19.84 -21.78 -15.07
C ARG A 55 -20.58 -20.58 -15.62
N LYS A 56 -21.92 -20.63 -15.66
CA LYS A 56 -22.76 -19.48 -16.02
C LYS A 56 -22.53 -18.30 -15.07
N SER A 57 -22.59 -18.54 -13.76
CA SER A 57 -22.33 -17.48 -12.77
C SER A 57 -20.91 -16.90 -12.85
N THR A 58 -19.91 -17.75 -13.10
CA THR A 58 -18.52 -17.32 -13.26
C THR A 58 -18.35 -16.46 -14.51
N SER A 59 -19.02 -16.80 -15.61
CA SER A 59 -19.00 -16.01 -16.85
C SER A 59 -19.52 -14.58 -16.61
N THR A 60 -20.69 -14.44 -15.99
CA THR A 60 -21.25 -13.12 -15.65
C THR A 60 -20.30 -12.34 -14.74
N LYS A 61 -19.72 -13.01 -13.74
CA LYS A 61 -18.76 -12.36 -12.86
C LYS A 61 -17.50 -11.85 -13.58
N ILE A 62 -17.00 -12.60 -14.56
CA ILE A 62 -15.85 -12.15 -15.38
C ILE A 62 -16.21 -10.88 -16.15
N GLU A 63 -17.42 -10.79 -16.71
CA GLU A 63 -17.90 -9.59 -17.40
C GLU A 63 -18.01 -8.39 -16.44
N ASP A 64 -18.56 -8.60 -15.25
CA ASP A 64 -18.66 -7.58 -14.20
C ASP A 64 -17.28 -7.10 -13.74
N ASP A 65 -16.36 -8.02 -13.46
CA ASP A 65 -14.98 -7.73 -13.04
C ASP A 65 -14.22 -6.96 -14.15
N ALA A 66 -14.44 -7.31 -15.42
CA ALA A 66 -13.85 -6.61 -16.58
C ALA A 66 -14.39 -5.18 -16.72
N SER A 67 -15.71 -5.01 -16.60
CA SER A 67 -16.35 -3.68 -16.62
C SER A 67 -15.85 -2.80 -15.48
N PHE A 68 -15.73 -3.37 -14.28
CA PHE A 68 -15.18 -2.68 -13.13
C PHE A 68 -13.71 -2.27 -13.33
N ALA A 69 -12.86 -3.16 -13.87
CA ALA A 69 -11.48 -2.83 -14.21
C ALA A 69 -11.39 -1.70 -15.24
N ALA A 70 -12.25 -1.72 -16.27
CA ALA A 70 -12.32 -0.64 -17.27
C ALA A 70 -12.68 0.71 -16.64
N SER A 71 -13.68 0.74 -15.73
CA SER A 71 -14.04 1.96 -15.01
C SER A 71 -12.90 2.50 -14.15
N LYS A 72 -12.09 1.63 -13.54
CA LYS A 72 -10.90 2.04 -12.77
C LYS A 72 -9.84 2.67 -13.65
N VAL A 73 -9.61 2.14 -14.84
CA VAL A 73 -8.68 2.72 -15.83
C VAL A 73 -9.16 4.11 -16.27
N ALA A 74 -10.46 4.26 -16.55
CA ALA A 74 -11.04 5.57 -16.91
C ALA A 74 -10.87 6.60 -15.77
N ASN A 75 -11.21 6.21 -14.53
CA ASN A 75 -11.04 7.08 -13.36
C ASN A 75 -9.57 7.47 -13.12
N LEU A 76 -8.63 6.56 -13.35
CA LEU A 76 -7.19 6.86 -13.25
C LEU A 76 -6.78 7.91 -14.28
N LYS A 77 -7.21 7.75 -15.54
CA LYS A 77 -6.96 8.71 -16.62
C LYS A 77 -7.48 10.11 -16.24
N ASP A 78 -8.72 10.20 -15.77
CA ASP A 78 -9.34 11.49 -15.43
C ASP A 78 -8.60 12.18 -14.27
N ARG A 79 -8.14 11.41 -13.28
CA ARG A 79 -7.30 11.92 -12.19
C ARG A 79 -5.95 12.44 -12.67
N MET A 80 -5.32 11.74 -13.63
CA MET A 80 -4.06 12.18 -14.21
C MET A 80 -4.22 13.48 -15.00
N LEU A 81 -5.27 13.58 -15.82
CA LEU A 81 -5.59 14.80 -16.58
C LEU A 81 -5.83 15.98 -15.64
N LYS A 82 -6.69 15.80 -14.63
CA LYS A 82 -6.93 16.83 -13.62
C LYS A 82 -5.64 17.29 -12.94
N ARG A 83 -4.72 16.37 -12.63
CA ARG A 83 -3.44 16.73 -12.01
C ARG A 83 -2.54 17.52 -12.95
N ILE A 84 -2.54 17.20 -14.24
CA ILE A 84 -1.80 17.96 -15.26
C ILE A 84 -2.38 19.39 -15.35
N ASP A 85 -3.69 19.53 -15.36
CA ASP A 85 -4.36 20.85 -15.40
C ASP A 85 -4.01 21.68 -14.15
N GLU A 86 -4.03 21.07 -12.96
CA GLU A 86 -3.61 21.73 -11.71
C GLU A 86 -2.15 22.21 -11.79
N MET A 87 -1.23 21.35 -12.27
CA MET A 87 0.18 21.71 -12.44
C MET A 87 0.39 22.85 -13.43
N GLU A 88 -0.38 22.88 -14.52
CA GLU A 88 -0.37 24.00 -15.47
C GLU A 88 -0.82 25.30 -14.79
N GLN A 89 -1.93 25.28 -14.04
CA GLN A 89 -2.43 26.47 -13.35
C GLN A 89 -1.44 26.99 -12.29
N ASP A 90 -0.78 26.10 -11.57
CA ASP A 90 0.26 26.46 -10.59
C ASP A 90 1.43 27.18 -11.29
N LEU A 91 1.95 26.62 -12.38
CA LEU A 91 3.03 27.23 -13.17
C LEU A 91 2.61 28.58 -13.78
N LEU A 92 1.39 28.69 -14.31
CA LEU A 92 0.88 29.94 -14.84
C LEU A 92 0.73 31.01 -13.75
N THR A 93 0.38 30.61 -12.54
CA THR A 93 0.29 31.50 -11.38
C THR A 93 1.69 31.99 -10.97
N GLU A 94 2.66 31.09 -10.91
CA GLU A 94 4.06 31.42 -10.61
C GLU A 94 4.63 32.41 -11.65
N ILE A 95 4.40 32.17 -12.95
CA ILE A 95 4.80 33.09 -14.03
C ILE A 95 4.16 34.47 -13.84
N LYS A 96 2.87 34.53 -13.50
CA LYS A 96 2.16 35.80 -13.24
C LYS A 96 2.75 36.53 -12.06
N ASP A 97 3.11 35.83 -10.99
CA ASP A 97 3.69 36.44 -9.79
C ASP A 97 5.10 36.96 -10.03
N ILE A 98 5.96 36.20 -10.71
CA ILE A 98 7.29 36.65 -11.13
C ILE A 98 7.16 37.91 -12.00
N LYS A 99 6.28 37.89 -12.99
CA LYS A 99 6.01 39.04 -13.86
C LYS A 99 5.54 40.25 -13.06
N ARG A 100 4.56 40.07 -12.16
CA ARG A 100 4.00 41.15 -11.34
C ARG A 100 5.06 41.78 -10.45
N LYS A 101 5.89 40.96 -9.80
CA LYS A 101 6.98 41.41 -8.94
C LYS A 101 7.97 42.29 -9.72
N HIS A 102 8.50 41.79 -10.84
CA HIS A 102 9.51 42.53 -11.60
C HIS A 102 8.95 43.77 -12.31
N LEU A 103 7.69 43.73 -12.77
CA LEU A 103 7.04 44.95 -13.29
C LEU A 103 6.88 46.01 -12.20
N SER A 104 6.54 45.62 -10.97
CA SER A 104 6.45 46.55 -9.84
C SER A 104 7.80 47.19 -9.52
N GLU A 105 8.88 46.41 -9.53
CA GLU A 105 10.25 46.90 -9.32
C GLU A 105 10.65 47.89 -10.43
N ILE A 106 10.44 47.52 -11.70
CA ILE A 106 10.74 48.37 -12.87
C ILE A 106 9.95 49.69 -12.80
N ASN A 107 8.66 49.64 -12.46
CA ASN A 107 7.84 50.84 -12.34
C ASN A 107 8.35 51.77 -11.23
N SER A 108 8.68 51.23 -10.05
CA SER A 108 9.27 52.00 -8.95
C SER A 108 10.58 52.68 -9.38
N THR A 109 11.48 51.95 -10.03
CA THR A 109 12.73 52.53 -10.54
C THR A 109 12.49 53.57 -11.62
N THR A 110 11.49 53.39 -12.48
CA THR A 110 11.11 54.35 -13.52
C THR A 110 10.60 55.66 -12.90
N GLU A 111 9.77 55.59 -11.85
CA GLU A 111 9.30 56.75 -11.10
C GLU A 111 10.45 57.52 -10.46
N GLU A 112 11.40 56.81 -9.84
CA GLU A 112 12.60 57.43 -9.27
C GLU A 112 13.48 58.12 -10.31
N ILE A 113 13.67 57.50 -11.48
CA ILE A 113 14.40 58.10 -12.61
C ILE A 113 13.68 59.37 -13.08
N GLN A 114 12.35 59.35 -13.16
CA GLN A 114 11.57 60.52 -13.57
C GLN A 114 11.65 61.65 -12.53
N GLU A 115 11.63 61.34 -11.23
CA GLU A 115 11.82 62.31 -10.16
C GLU A 115 13.20 62.98 -10.26
N MET A 116 14.27 62.19 -10.46
CA MET A 116 15.62 62.70 -10.65
C MET A 116 15.72 63.58 -11.90
N LYS A 117 15.12 63.17 -13.02
CA LYS A 117 15.08 63.96 -14.26
C LYS A 117 14.43 65.33 -14.03
N ASN A 118 13.28 65.37 -13.37
CA ASN A 118 12.58 66.61 -13.04
C ASN A 118 13.44 67.53 -12.15
N LYS A 119 14.15 66.97 -11.15
CA LYS A 119 15.10 67.73 -10.33
C LYS A 119 16.25 68.30 -11.15
N ILE A 120 16.84 67.51 -12.04
CA ILE A 120 17.91 67.95 -12.95
C ILE A 120 17.43 69.11 -13.82
N ASP A 121 16.24 68.99 -14.41
CA ASP A 121 15.68 70.03 -15.29
C ASP A 121 15.39 71.33 -14.52
N TYR A 122 14.87 71.22 -13.28
CA TYR A 122 14.71 72.37 -12.38
C TYR A 122 16.04 73.07 -12.07
N LEU A 123 17.09 72.30 -11.73
CA LEU A 123 18.42 72.86 -11.45
C LEU A 123 19.03 73.53 -12.69
N LYS A 124 18.85 72.94 -13.88
CA LYS A 124 19.27 73.54 -15.16
C LYS A 124 18.54 74.86 -15.42
N GLN A 125 17.22 74.92 -15.22
CA GLN A 125 16.44 76.13 -15.42
C GLN A 125 16.86 77.24 -14.47
N ASN A 126 17.08 76.90 -13.20
CA ASN A 126 17.60 77.80 -12.18
C ASN A 126 18.96 78.42 -12.57
N LEU A 127 19.90 77.60 -13.06
CA LEU A 127 21.19 78.08 -13.57
C LEU A 127 21.02 79.02 -14.77
N LYS A 128 20.12 78.68 -15.69
CA LYS A 128 19.83 79.51 -16.88
C LYS A 128 19.30 80.88 -16.49
N THR A 129 18.32 80.96 -15.59
CA THR A 129 17.73 82.21 -15.10
C THR A 129 18.76 83.08 -14.38
N ALA A 130 19.59 82.47 -13.51
CA ALA A 130 20.69 83.18 -12.86
C ALA A 130 21.69 83.73 -13.89
N GLY A 131 22.02 82.95 -14.92
CA GLY A 131 22.88 83.40 -16.03
C GLY A 131 22.43 84.73 -16.65
N GLN A 132 21.12 84.94 -16.77
CA GLN A 132 20.51 86.07 -17.48
C GLN A 132 20.29 87.31 -16.60
N VAL A 133 19.91 87.15 -15.32
CA VAL A 133 19.33 88.26 -14.53
C VAL A 133 20.12 88.61 -13.26
N SER A 134 21.04 87.77 -12.81
CA SER A 134 21.68 87.94 -11.49
C SER A 134 23.10 88.54 -11.52
N SER A 135 23.49 89.16 -10.41
CA SER A 135 24.83 89.74 -10.22
C SER A 135 25.91 88.65 -10.14
N LYS A 136 27.18 89.01 -10.34
CA LYS A 136 28.30 88.04 -10.29
C LYS A 136 28.39 87.31 -8.95
N SER A 137 28.11 87.98 -7.83
CA SER A 137 28.10 87.38 -6.49
C SER A 137 26.93 86.41 -6.29
N GLN A 138 25.74 86.72 -6.82
CA GLN A 138 24.59 85.82 -6.78
C GLN A 138 24.82 84.54 -7.62
N LYS A 139 25.44 84.67 -8.79
CA LYS A 139 25.86 83.53 -9.63
C LYS A 139 26.83 82.61 -8.88
N PHE A 140 27.83 83.19 -8.21
CA PHE A 140 28.81 82.42 -7.44
C PHE A 140 28.16 81.60 -6.32
N VAL A 141 27.31 82.23 -5.50
CA VAL A 141 26.60 81.55 -4.40
C VAL A 141 25.70 80.43 -4.92
N MET A 142 25.00 80.67 -6.04
CA MET A 142 24.09 79.69 -6.62
C MET A 142 24.81 78.47 -7.20
N ILE A 143 25.95 78.66 -7.87
CA ILE A 143 26.76 77.54 -8.36
C ILE A 143 27.26 76.70 -7.17
N HIS A 144 27.75 77.36 -6.12
CA HIS A 144 28.21 76.67 -4.91
C HIS A 144 27.09 75.91 -4.18
N SER A 145 25.84 76.39 -4.22
CA SER A 145 24.70 75.68 -3.60
C SER A 145 24.15 74.52 -4.43
N ILE A 146 24.41 74.50 -5.74
CA ILE A 146 23.99 73.41 -6.65
C ILE A 146 24.99 72.25 -6.64
N LYS A 147 26.29 72.53 -6.47
CA LYS A 147 27.35 71.51 -6.44
C LYS A 147 27.07 70.30 -5.52
N PRO A 148 26.65 70.47 -4.25
CA PRO A 148 26.31 69.32 -3.40
C PRO A 148 25.10 68.53 -3.92
N LYS A 149 24.11 69.19 -4.54
CA LYS A 149 22.94 68.53 -5.13
C LYS A 149 23.29 67.69 -6.36
N ILE A 150 24.29 68.11 -7.12
CA ILE A 150 24.83 67.30 -8.23
C ILE A 150 25.47 66.03 -7.68
N SER A 151 26.27 66.13 -6.62
CA SER A 151 26.87 64.96 -5.97
C SER A 151 25.79 63.99 -5.48
N GLU A 152 24.76 64.49 -4.82
CA GLU A 152 23.62 63.67 -4.36
C GLU A 152 22.92 62.94 -5.51
N LEU A 153 22.68 63.64 -6.63
CA LEU A 153 22.08 63.03 -7.83
C LEU A 153 23.01 61.99 -8.48
N GLN A 154 24.33 62.20 -8.45
CA GLN A 154 25.31 61.22 -8.94
C GLN A 154 25.33 59.97 -8.09
N ASP A 155 25.34 60.12 -6.76
CA ASP A 155 25.30 59.00 -5.81
C ASP A 155 24.01 58.19 -5.98
N ARG A 156 22.87 58.88 -6.13
CA ARG A 156 21.57 58.24 -6.36
C ARG A 156 21.49 57.54 -7.72
N LEU A 157 22.04 58.13 -8.79
CA LEU A 157 22.15 57.49 -10.10
C LEU A 157 23.01 56.22 -10.02
N GLN A 158 24.14 56.30 -9.32
CA GLN A 158 25.04 55.15 -9.16
C GLN A 158 24.36 54.01 -8.40
N HIS A 159 23.54 54.33 -7.39
CA HIS A 159 22.72 53.35 -6.68
C HIS A 159 21.67 52.69 -7.58
N ILE A 160 20.99 53.45 -8.43
CA ILE A 160 20.01 52.88 -9.39
C ILE A 160 20.72 51.98 -10.41
N LEU A 161 21.85 52.41 -10.96
CA LEU A 161 22.62 51.63 -11.93
C LEU A 161 23.15 50.32 -11.32
N SER A 162 23.57 50.33 -10.06
CA SER A 162 24.09 49.13 -9.39
C SER A 162 23.00 48.13 -8.99
N SER A 163 21.76 48.59 -8.83
CA SER A 163 20.61 47.77 -8.43
C SER A 163 19.76 47.28 -9.62
N THR A 164 19.85 47.95 -10.77
CA THR A 164 19.10 47.58 -11.99
C THR A 164 19.62 46.29 -12.58
N LYS A 165 18.72 45.36 -12.92
CA LYS A 165 19.04 44.07 -13.55
C LYS A 165 18.10 43.83 -14.73
N SER A 166 18.61 43.14 -15.76
CA SER A 166 17.76 42.54 -16.80
C SER A 166 17.16 41.25 -16.25
N VAL A 167 15.89 41.01 -16.54
CA VAL A 167 15.17 39.82 -16.09
C VAL A 167 14.55 39.11 -17.28
N ASP A 168 14.95 37.86 -17.47
CA ASP A 168 14.36 36.95 -18.46
C ASP A 168 13.60 35.84 -17.74
N ILE A 169 12.38 35.56 -18.19
CA ILE A 169 11.56 34.46 -17.66
C ILE A 169 11.71 33.29 -18.63
N LEU A 170 12.33 32.19 -18.16
CA LEU A 170 12.57 30.98 -18.93
C LEU A 170 11.83 29.80 -18.29
N PHE A 171 11.20 28.98 -19.13
CA PHE A 171 10.58 27.72 -18.72
C PHE A 171 11.40 26.54 -19.25
N SER A 172 11.81 25.64 -18.35
CA SER A 172 12.52 24.42 -18.67
C SER A 172 11.77 23.23 -18.09
N PRO A 173 11.16 22.36 -18.91
CA PRO A 173 10.43 21.21 -18.40
C PRO A 173 11.38 20.18 -17.80
N THR A 174 11.01 19.60 -16.66
CA THR A 174 11.65 18.39 -16.14
C THR A 174 11.24 17.19 -16.98
N MET A 175 12.21 16.41 -17.46
CA MET A 175 11.97 15.15 -18.16
C MET A 175 11.23 14.17 -17.22
N ASN A 176 10.22 13.47 -17.74
CA ASN A 176 9.42 12.41 -17.06
C ASN A 176 8.18 12.87 -16.27
N ILE A 177 7.31 13.68 -16.86
CA ILE A 177 6.00 14.03 -16.26
C ILE A 177 5.04 12.82 -16.25
N LEU A 178 5.23 11.86 -17.17
CA LEU A 178 4.42 10.66 -17.29
C LEU A 178 5.28 9.39 -17.31
N PRO A 179 4.79 8.26 -16.74
CA PRO A 179 5.46 6.98 -16.86
C PRO A 179 5.54 6.56 -18.32
N SER A 180 6.74 6.17 -18.77
CA SER A 180 7.06 5.97 -20.19
C SER A 180 6.46 4.73 -20.83
N GLU A 181 6.00 3.74 -20.05
CA GLU A 181 5.67 2.42 -20.59
C GLU A 181 4.29 1.89 -20.19
N LYS A 182 3.84 2.02 -18.93
CA LYS A 182 2.54 1.47 -18.48
C LYS A 182 1.92 2.30 -17.36
N MET A 183 0.58 2.45 -17.41
CA MET A 183 -0.22 3.12 -16.37
C MET A 183 -0.64 2.20 -15.22
N GLY A 184 -0.54 0.89 -15.41
CA GLY A 184 -0.93 -0.12 -14.42
C GLY A 184 -0.79 -1.54 -14.98
N LEU A 185 -1.01 -2.53 -14.12
CA LEU A 185 -0.98 -3.95 -14.47
C LEU A 185 -2.36 -4.58 -14.20
N ILE A 186 -2.92 -5.25 -15.21
CA ILE A 186 -4.07 -6.14 -15.03
C ILE A 186 -3.51 -7.52 -14.69
N GLN A 187 -3.94 -8.09 -13.57
CA GLN A 187 -3.55 -9.43 -13.13
C GLN A 187 -4.73 -10.38 -13.24
N GLU A 188 -4.50 -11.54 -13.84
CA GLU A 188 -5.44 -12.65 -13.83
C GLU A 188 -5.09 -13.58 -12.66
N ASN A 189 -6.10 -13.96 -11.88
CA ASN A 189 -5.97 -14.95 -10.82
C ASN A 189 -6.77 -16.21 -11.18
N THR A 190 -6.10 -17.20 -11.74
CA THR A 190 -6.72 -18.49 -12.08
C THR A 190 -6.63 -19.43 -10.88
N ILE A 191 -7.79 -19.91 -10.40
CA ILE A 191 -7.85 -20.93 -9.34
C ILE A 191 -8.23 -22.26 -10.01
N PRO A 192 -7.38 -23.30 -9.94
CA PRO A 192 -7.71 -24.60 -10.53
C PRO A 192 -8.90 -25.23 -9.78
N TYR A 193 -9.83 -25.78 -10.54
CA TYR A 193 -10.93 -26.57 -10.00
C TYR A 193 -10.50 -28.03 -9.85
N THR A 194 -10.60 -28.56 -8.63
CA THR A 194 -10.42 -30.00 -8.38
C THR A 194 -11.78 -30.65 -8.24
N ILE A 195 -12.17 -31.46 -9.23
CA ILE A 195 -13.34 -32.32 -9.11
C ILE A 195 -12.92 -33.54 -8.30
N VAL A 196 -13.37 -33.62 -7.04
CA VAL A 196 -13.18 -34.83 -6.24
C VAL A 196 -14.25 -35.83 -6.68
N HIS A 197 -13.85 -36.85 -7.45
CA HIS A 197 -14.71 -38.01 -7.71
C HIS A 197 -14.90 -38.79 -6.40
N HIS A 198 -15.99 -38.51 -5.70
CA HIS A 198 -16.45 -39.35 -4.60
C HIS A 198 -17.09 -40.62 -5.16
N ILE A 199 -16.33 -41.72 -5.17
CA ILE A 199 -16.92 -43.05 -5.14
C ILE A 199 -17.56 -43.20 -3.75
N SER A 200 -18.89 -43.22 -3.72
CA SER A 200 -19.77 -43.65 -2.62
C SER A 200 -19.19 -43.61 -1.21
N ASN A 201 -19.42 -42.50 -0.48
CA ASN A 201 -19.99 -42.44 0.87
C ASN A 201 -19.56 -41.13 1.56
N GLN A 202 -20.56 -40.38 2.01
CA GLN A 202 -20.49 -39.11 2.75
C GLN A 202 -20.27 -37.84 1.91
N ILE A 203 -21.39 -37.13 1.75
CA ILE A 203 -21.47 -35.75 1.29
C ILE A 203 -20.75 -34.87 2.33
N GLN A 204 -19.54 -34.41 2.02
CA GLN A 204 -19.04 -33.17 2.59
C GLN A 204 -18.90 -32.16 1.44
N ALA A 205 -19.58 -31.03 1.58
CA ALA A 205 -19.46 -29.93 0.64
C ALA A 205 -17.98 -29.50 0.50
N PRO A 206 -17.51 -29.17 -0.71
CA PRO A 206 -16.16 -28.66 -0.90
C PRO A 206 -15.97 -27.39 -0.05
N ILE A 207 -15.01 -27.44 0.87
CA ILE A 207 -14.59 -26.27 1.65
C ILE A 207 -13.77 -25.38 0.72
N ILE A 208 -14.44 -24.48 0.02
CA ILE A 208 -13.79 -23.38 -0.70
C ILE A 208 -13.26 -22.39 0.36
N PRO A 209 -11.96 -22.07 0.40
CA PRO A 209 -11.46 -21.03 1.28
C PRO A 209 -12.13 -19.70 0.90
N LYS A 210 -13.00 -19.20 1.78
CA LYS A 210 -13.54 -17.84 1.67
C LYS A 210 -12.35 -16.89 1.62
N LYS A 211 -12.30 -16.09 0.54
CA LYS A 211 -11.34 -14.99 0.35
C LYS A 211 -11.16 -14.26 1.70
N PRO A 212 -9.94 -14.11 2.23
CA PRO A 212 -9.76 -13.37 3.47
C PRO A 212 -10.32 -11.95 3.28
N PRO A 213 -11.06 -11.39 4.25
CA PRO A 213 -11.54 -10.01 4.14
C PRO A 213 -10.34 -9.09 4.01
N SER A 214 -10.25 -8.40 2.86
CA SER A 214 -9.34 -7.29 2.66
C SER A 214 -9.91 -6.08 3.38
N PHE A 215 -9.26 -5.64 4.45
CA PHE A 215 -9.57 -4.37 5.09
C PHE A 215 -8.84 -3.27 4.32
N ILE A 216 -9.60 -2.44 3.62
CA ILE A 216 -9.08 -1.23 2.98
C ILE A 216 -9.45 -0.07 3.89
N PHE A 217 -8.47 0.49 4.60
CA PHE A 217 -8.65 1.76 5.29
C PHE A 217 -8.59 2.88 4.26
N THR A 218 -9.73 3.49 3.96
CA THR A 218 -9.86 4.56 2.94
C THR A 218 -9.84 5.97 3.53
N LYS A 219 -9.70 6.11 4.85
CA LYS A 219 -9.66 7.41 5.55
C LYS A 219 -8.23 7.79 5.94
N GLU A 220 -7.97 9.09 5.86
CA GLU A 220 -6.71 9.69 6.30
C GLU A 220 -6.54 9.49 7.80
N PHE A 221 -5.35 9.03 8.18
CA PHE A 221 -5.00 8.79 9.57
C PHE A 221 -4.32 10.04 10.13
N ASN A 222 -4.96 10.74 11.07
CA ASN A 222 -4.30 11.75 11.91
C ASN A 222 -3.42 11.03 12.96
N LEU A 223 -2.42 10.31 12.48
CA LEU A 223 -1.46 9.64 13.35
C LEU A 223 -0.33 10.60 13.72
N ILE A 224 0.20 10.39 14.91
CA ILE A 224 1.41 11.07 15.37
C ILE A 224 2.52 10.74 14.37
N ASP A 225 3.34 11.73 13.99
CA ASP A 225 4.45 11.60 13.04
C ASP A 225 5.48 10.56 13.52
N SER A 226 5.23 9.30 13.16
CA SER A 226 5.97 8.13 13.60
C SER A 226 5.76 7.01 12.60
N MET A 227 6.84 6.33 12.23
CA MET A 227 6.76 5.13 11.39
C MET A 227 5.93 4.04 12.09
N ILE A 228 4.97 3.47 11.38
CA ILE A 228 4.27 2.26 11.82
C ILE A 228 5.08 1.06 11.32
N SER A 229 5.62 0.27 12.25
CA SER A 229 6.46 -0.89 11.91
C SER A 229 5.65 -2.17 11.70
N SER A 230 4.51 -2.31 12.37
CA SER A 230 3.59 -3.45 12.20
C SER A 230 2.21 -3.16 12.80
N SER A 231 1.20 -3.94 12.40
CA SER A 231 -0.15 -3.85 12.95
C SER A 231 -0.88 -5.19 12.90
N VAL A 232 -1.83 -5.39 13.81
CA VAL A 232 -2.72 -6.56 13.86
C VAL A 232 -4.15 -6.14 14.19
N ILE A 233 -5.12 -6.87 13.63
CA ILE A 233 -6.55 -6.65 13.92
C ILE A 233 -6.91 -7.33 15.24
N ILE A 234 -7.43 -6.54 16.18
CA ILE A 234 -7.92 -7.01 17.48
C ILE A 234 -9.46 -7.07 17.48
N PRO A 235 -10.12 -7.66 18.49
CA PRO A 235 -11.58 -7.70 18.56
C PRO A 235 -12.22 -6.30 18.43
N GLN A 236 -13.46 -6.26 17.90
CA GLN A 236 -14.20 -5.02 17.55
C GLN A 236 -13.63 -4.28 16.34
N ASP A 237 -12.95 -5.01 15.44
CA ASP A 237 -12.41 -4.47 14.17
C ASP A 237 -11.47 -3.26 14.35
N MET A 238 -10.81 -3.18 15.51
CA MET A 238 -9.79 -2.18 15.79
C MET A 238 -8.40 -2.69 15.40
N LEU A 239 -7.47 -1.77 15.16
CA LEU A 239 -6.06 -2.09 14.92
C LEU A 239 -5.23 -1.88 16.18
N LEU A 240 -4.35 -2.82 16.48
CA LEU A 240 -3.24 -2.62 17.41
C LEU A 240 -1.98 -2.39 16.60
N VAL A 241 -1.35 -1.24 16.82
CA VAL A 241 -0.30 -0.68 15.95
C VAL A 241 0.98 -0.47 16.74
N CYS A 242 2.12 -0.80 16.13
CA CYS A 242 3.46 -0.51 16.63
C CYS A 242 3.96 0.83 16.06
N PHE A 243 4.17 1.82 16.92
CA PHE A 243 4.82 3.07 16.57
C PHE A 243 6.33 2.94 16.84
N PHE A 244 7.15 3.04 15.80
CA PHE A 244 8.58 2.79 15.89
C PHE A 244 9.34 4.00 16.45
N ASP A 245 9.07 5.21 15.95
CA ASP A 245 9.80 6.42 16.37
C ASP A 245 9.34 6.91 17.74
N ILE A 246 8.07 6.71 18.04
CA ILE A 246 7.51 6.87 19.37
C ILE A 246 7.36 5.46 19.95
N PRO A 247 8.31 4.97 20.77
CA PRO A 247 8.37 3.57 21.17
C PRO A 247 7.13 3.20 22.00
N ALA A 248 6.05 2.82 21.31
CA ALA A 248 4.72 2.73 21.88
C ALA A 248 3.82 1.82 21.03
N LEU A 249 2.78 1.32 21.67
CA LEU A 249 1.66 0.66 21.02
C LEU A 249 0.45 1.57 21.07
N GLY A 250 -0.36 1.59 20.03
CA GLY A 250 -1.67 2.25 20.09
C GLY A 250 -2.78 1.40 19.51
N VAL A 251 -3.99 1.64 20.02
CA VAL A 251 -5.23 1.08 19.48
C VAL A 251 -5.89 2.12 18.61
N VAL A 252 -6.08 1.81 17.34
CA VAL A 252 -6.69 2.69 16.34
C VAL A 252 -8.06 2.12 15.99
N ASN A 253 -9.10 2.96 16.06
CA ASN A 253 -10.45 2.58 15.68
C ASN A 253 -10.68 2.67 14.16
N GLU A 254 -11.88 2.33 13.69
CA GLU A 254 -12.27 2.38 12.28
C GLU A 254 -12.19 3.80 11.66
N ASP A 255 -12.30 4.84 12.48
CA ASP A 255 -12.15 6.23 12.06
C ASP A 255 -10.69 6.72 11.99
N GLY A 256 -9.72 5.85 12.30
CA GLY A 256 -8.30 6.21 12.29
C GLY A 256 -7.83 6.95 13.54
N MET A 257 -8.65 7.04 14.59
CA MET A 257 -8.33 7.73 15.84
C MET A 257 -7.65 6.79 16.84
N ILE A 258 -6.58 7.29 17.49
CA ILE A 258 -5.91 6.57 18.58
C ILE A 258 -6.79 6.64 19.84
N THR A 259 -7.33 5.50 20.26
CA THR A 259 -8.19 5.39 21.44
C THR A 259 -7.43 5.06 22.72
N LYS A 260 -6.28 4.39 22.59
CA LYS A 260 -5.38 4.00 23.69
C LYS A 260 -3.95 4.01 23.21
N MET A 261 -3.02 4.31 24.11
CA MET A 261 -1.60 4.29 23.83
C MET A 261 -0.82 3.79 25.04
N GLN A 262 0.20 2.97 24.81
CA GLN A 262 1.08 2.44 25.85
C GLN A 262 2.54 2.61 25.42
N LYS A 263 3.31 3.36 26.20
CA LYS A 263 4.74 3.52 25.98
C LYS A 263 5.48 2.22 26.29
N LEU A 264 6.44 1.89 25.45
CA LEU A 264 7.35 0.76 25.57
C LEU A 264 8.74 1.23 26.01
N THR A 265 9.54 0.28 26.47
CA THR A 265 10.94 0.53 26.87
C THR A 265 11.88 0.69 25.67
N SER A 266 11.49 0.15 24.51
CA SER A 266 12.26 0.24 23.26
C SER A 266 11.33 0.25 22.05
N LYS A 267 11.92 0.52 20.87
CA LYS A 267 11.22 0.64 19.60
C LYS A 267 10.60 -0.71 19.20
N PRO A 268 9.27 -0.80 19.08
CA PRO A 268 8.61 -2.01 18.62
C PRO A 268 8.79 -2.18 17.12
N TRP A 269 8.95 -3.41 16.67
CA TRP A 269 9.09 -3.71 15.24
C TRP A 269 7.94 -4.53 14.69
N ASN A 270 7.65 -5.69 15.27
CA ASN A 270 6.56 -6.54 14.80
C ASN A 270 5.62 -6.94 15.95
N ILE A 271 4.38 -7.25 15.63
CA ILE A 271 3.35 -7.65 16.59
C ILE A 271 2.55 -8.85 16.08
N ALA A 272 2.27 -9.79 16.97
CA ALA A 272 1.42 -10.94 16.70
C ALA A 272 0.42 -11.17 17.83
N ILE A 273 -0.79 -11.60 17.48
CA ILE A 273 -1.82 -11.95 18.45
C ILE A 273 -1.63 -13.40 18.87
N ILE A 274 -1.73 -13.68 20.17
CA ILE A 274 -1.80 -15.04 20.69
C ILE A 274 -3.27 -15.48 20.69
N PRO A 275 -3.69 -16.43 19.84
CA PRO A 275 -5.09 -16.79 19.69
C PRO A 275 -5.73 -17.22 21.01
N ASN A 276 -6.97 -16.77 21.25
CA ASN A 276 -7.81 -17.15 22.41
C ASN A 276 -7.25 -16.77 23.79
N THR A 277 -6.26 -15.88 23.88
CA THR A 277 -5.69 -15.45 25.18
C THR A 277 -5.97 -14.00 25.54
N GLY A 278 -6.41 -13.18 24.57
CA GLY A 278 -6.52 -11.73 24.74
C GLY A 278 -5.16 -11.02 24.87
N LYS A 279 -4.06 -11.67 24.46
CA LYS A 279 -2.70 -11.14 24.54
C LYS A 279 -2.07 -10.99 23.16
N ALA A 280 -1.15 -10.04 23.05
CA ALA A 280 -0.26 -9.85 21.92
C ALA A 280 1.20 -10.02 22.34
N MET A 281 2.05 -10.34 21.38
CA MET A 281 3.51 -10.38 21.52
C MET A 281 4.11 -9.33 20.60
N VAL A 282 5.00 -8.51 21.13
CA VAL A 282 5.65 -7.42 20.40
C VAL A 282 7.15 -7.68 20.38
N SER A 283 7.76 -7.70 19.21
CA SER A 283 9.21 -7.78 19.09
C SER A 283 9.85 -6.41 19.35
N LEU A 284 10.85 -6.39 20.22
CA LEU A 284 11.70 -5.24 20.49
C LEU A 284 13.07 -5.54 19.85
N ALA A 285 13.17 -5.29 18.54
CA ALA A 285 14.21 -5.83 17.67
C ALA A 285 15.63 -5.64 18.22
N ARG A 286 15.98 -4.39 18.56
CA ARG A 286 17.31 -4.00 19.07
C ARG A 286 17.62 -4.54 20.47
N GLU A 287 16.60 -4.81 21.27
CA GLU A 287 16.76 -5.40 22.60
C GLU A 287 16.73 -6.93 22.58
N LYS A 288 16.57 -7.55 21.40
CA LYS A 288 16.49 -9.01 21.23
C LYS A 288 15.54 -9.63 22.24
N SER A 289 14.37 -9.01 22.39
CA SER A 289 13.39 -9.43 23.38
C SER A 289 11.96 -9.33 22.85
N ILE A 290 11.06 -10.06 23.52
CA ILE A 290 9.64 -10.07 23.19
C ILE A 290 8.86 -9.59 24.41
N GLN A 291 8.05 -8.56 24.21
CA GLN A 291 7.15 -8.01 25.21
C GLN A 291 5.75 -8.60 25.04
N TYR A 292 5.21 -9.20 26.10
CA TYR A 292 3.81 -9.63 26.14
C TYR A 292 2.93 -8.48 26.60
N VAL A 293 1.77 -8.32 25.96
CA VAL A 293 0.85 -7.20 26.20
C VAL A 293 -0.59 -7.71 26.26
N LYS A 294 -1.35 -7.31 27.28
CA LYS A 294 -2.81 -7.55 27.32
C LYS A 294 -3.52 -6.57 26.40
N ILE A 295 -4.27 -7.08 25.42
CA ILE A 295 -4.92 -6.24 24.41
C ILE A 295 -5.99 -5.31 25.02
N LYS A 296 -6.71 -5.77 26.04
CA LYS A 296 -7.84 -5.03 26.66
C LYS A 296 -7.45 -3.64 27.18
N ASN A 297 -6.29 -3.53 27.81
CA ASN A 297 -5.81 -2.32 28.51
C ASN A 297 -4.39 -1.91 28.12
N LEU A 298 -3.78 -2.60 27.15
CA LEU A 298 -2.36 -2.45 26.78
C LEU A 298 -1.37 -2.66 27.94
N GLU A 299 -1.77 -3.36 28.99
CA GLU A 299 -0.89 -3.62 30.13
C GLU A 299 0.29 -4.49 29.72
N LEU A 300 1.50 -3.99 29.98
CA LEU A 300 2.75 -4.70 29.73
C LEU A 300 2.91 -5.81 30.78
N GLU A 301 3.02 -7.05 30.32
CA GLU A 301 3.28 -8.20 31.18
C GLU A 301 4.77 -8.56 31.15
N LYS A 302 5.07 -9.86 31.08
CA LYS A 302 6.41 -10.42 31.02
C LYS A 302 7.14 -9.96 29.76
N LYS A 303 8.39 -9.53 29.95
CA LYS A 303 9.40 -9.39 28.89
C LYS A 303 10.28 -10.64 28.87
N VAL A 304 10.51 -11.21 27.70
CA VAL A 304 11.35 -12.40 27.52
C VAL A 304 12.54 -12.02 26.66
N SER A 305 13.75 -12.06 27.23
CA SER A 305 14.98 -11.99 26.43
C SER A 305 15.13 -13.28 25.64
N VAL A 306 15.55 -13.15 24.38
CA VAL A 306 15.89 -14.31 23.54
C VAL A 306 17.34 -14.27 23.06
N GLU A 307 18.15 -13.34 23.58
CA GLU A 307 19.54 -13.14 23.18
C GLU A 307 20.41 -14.40 23.32
N GLU A 308 20.19 -15.19 24.38
CA GLU A 308 20.91 -16.45 24.59
C GLU A 308 20.64 -17.49 23.49
N LYS A 309 19.51 -17.38 22.79
CA LYS A 309 19.08 -18.33 21.75
C LYS A 309 19.20 -17.77 20.34
N PHE A 310 19.14 -16.45 20.19
CA PHE A 310 19.25 -15.75 18.92
C PHE A 310 20.17 -14.54 19.09
N PRO A 311 21.40 -14.58 18.55
CA PRO A 311 22.34 -13.47 18.69
C PRO A 311 21.94 -12.24 17.86
N SER A 312 21.06 -12.42 16.87
CA SER A 312 20.58 -11.39 15.95
C SER A 312 19.30 -10.69 16.44
N GLU A 313 19.00 -9.53 15.85
CA GLU A 313 17.78 -8.77 16.10
C GLU A 313 16.52 -9.52 15.63
N ILE A 314 15.37 -9.25 16.25
CA ILE A 314 14.09 -9.91 15.92
C ILE A 314 13.20 -8.96 15.12
N TRP A 315 13.17 -9.15 13.81
CA TRP A 315 12.42 -8.34 12.87
C TRP A 315 11.03 -8.91 12.57
N GLY A 316 10.73 -10.14 12.97
CA GLY A 316 9.41 -10.70 12.75
C GLY A 316 8.94 -11.63 13.84
N ILE A 317 7.63 -11.62 14.08
CA ILE A 317 6.98 -12.52 15.01
C ILE A 317 5.64 -12.97 14.45
N ALA A 318 5.37 -14.26 14.51
CA ALA A 318 4.08 -14.84 14.15
C ALA A 318 3.71 -15.96 15.13
N VAL A 319 2.40 -16.15 15.37
CA VAL A 319 1.92 -17.14 16.35
C VAL A 319 0.90 -18.07 15.69
N ARG A 320 1.11 -19.38 15.81
CA ARG A 320 0.20 -20.41 15.28
C ARG A 320 0.08 -21.61 16.21
N LYS A 321 -1.14 -21.97 16.60
CA LYS A 321 -1.44 -23.19 17.39
C LYS A 321 -0.51 -23.34 18.62
N GLY A 322 -0.18 -22.21 19.26
CA GLY A 322 0.73 -22.16 20.41
C GLY A 322 2.23 -22.31 20.09
N ARG A 323 2.59 -22.22 18.82
CA ARG A 323 3.98 -22.12 18.34
C ARG A 323 4.26 -20.68 17.97
N ILE A 324 5.49 -20.25 18.19
CA ILE A 324 5.96 -18.90 17.84
C ILE A 324 6.99 -19.06 16.73
N ALA A 325 6.83 -18.31 15.64
CA ALA A 325 7.86 -18.15 14.64
C ALA A 325 8.54 -16.79 14.84
N LEU A 326 9.86 -16.77 14.82
CA LEU A 326 10.66 -15.56 14.91
C LEU A 326 11.48 -15.42 13.63
N ASP A 327 11.52 -14.21 13.11
CA ASP A 327 12.41 -13.82 12.03
C ASP A 327 13.57 -13.02 12.61
N THR A 328 14.77 -13.55 12.44
CA THR A 328 16.03 -12.92 12.84
C THR A 328 17.02 -12.83 11.67
N GLY A 329 16.52 -12.80 10.43
CA GLY A 329 17.26 -13.09 9.20
C GLY A 329 17.25 -14.57 8.79
N GLU A 330 16.80 -15.43 9.71
CA GLU A 330 16.48 -16.84 9.49
C GLU A 330 15.15 -17.14 10.23
N ILE A 331 14.32 -18.05 9.70
CA ILE A 331 13.03 -18.39 10.32
C ILE A 331 13.19 -19.51 11.33
N TYR A 332 12.87 -19.20 12.59
CA TYR A 332 12.93 -20.14 13.70
C TYR A 332 11.55 -20.49 14.24
N ARG A 333 11.29 -21.79 14.46
CA ARG A 333 10.05 -22.28 15.11
C ARG A 333 10.29 -22.66 16.57
N PHE A 334 9.54 -22.02 17.46
CA PHE A 334 9.46 -22.33 18.89
C PHE A 334 8.24 -23.22 19.18
N LEU A 335 8.48 -24.38 19.79
CA LEU A 335 7.42 -25.25 20.31
C LEU A 335 7.07 -24.86 21.75
N LYS A 336 5.82 -25.15 22.19
CA LYS A 336 5.36 -24.98 23.59
C LYS A 336 6.31 -25.59 24.64
N THR A 337 7.13 -26.55 24.26
CA THR A 337 8.09 -27.27 25.12
C THR A 337 9.44 -26.55 25.28
N GLY A 338 9.63 -25.38 24.67
CA GLY A 338 10.90 -24.64 24.73
C GLY A 338 12.02 -25.19 23.84
N LYS A 339 11.76 -26.29 23.09
CA LYS A 339 12.65 -26.85 22.07
C LYS A 339 12.50 -26.10 20.74
N LEU A 340 13.64 -25.78 20.13
CA LEU A 340 13.77 -25.26 18.77
C LEU A 340 13.65 -26.42 17.77
N SER A 341 12.88 -26.25 16.70
CA SER A 341 12.78 -27.29 15.68
C SER A 341 12.39 -26.74 14.31
N PHE A 342 13.11 -25.74 13.79
CA PHE A 342 13.08 -25.39 12.36
C PHE A 342 14.15 -24.33 12.05
N LYS A 343 14.83 -24.46 10.91
CA LYS A 343 15.73 -23.45 10.35
C LYS A 343 15.44 -23.31 8.85
N TYR A 344 15.05 -22.12 8.42
CA TYR A 344 15.01 -21.75 7.00
C TYR A 344 15.87 -20.48 6.85
N SER A 345 16.79 -20.44 5.89
CA SER A 345 17.56 -19.24 5.59
C SER A 345 16.77 -18.42 4.57
N LEU A 346 16.58 -17.13 4.83
CA LEU A 346 15.90 -16.20 3.92
C LEU A 346 16.87 -15.54 2.93
N ASN A 347 18.13 -15.99 2.87
CA ASN A 347 19.17 -15.40 2.01
C ASN A 347 18.82 -15.40 0.50
N ASP A 348 17.85 -16.21 0.07
CA ASP A 348 17.38 -16.27 -1.32
C ASP A 348 16.32 -15.20 -1.66
N TYR A 349 15.85 -14.43 -0.67
CA TYR A 349 14.80 -13.41 -0.83
C TYR A 349 15.14 -12.14 -0.01
N PRO A 350 16.02 -11.27 -0.53
CA PRO A 350 16.57 -10.13 0.21
C PRO A 350 15.55 -9.04 0.58
N ASP A 351 14.35 -9.05 0.00
CA ASP A 351 13.35 -7.98 0.13
C ASP A 351 12.09 -8.37 0.94
N ILE A 352 12.16 -9.40 1.80
CA ILE A 352 10.99 -9.82 2.60
C ILE A 352 10.77 -8.86 3.79
N GLY A 353 9.60 -8.18 3.80
CA GLY A 353 9.19 -7.25 4.86
C GLY A 353 8.80 -7.86 6.21
N GLY A 354 8.70 -9.19 6.32
CA GLY A 354 8.54 -9.91 7.59
C GLY A 354 7.62 -11.14 7.51
N ILE A 355 7.33 -11.72 8.68
CA ILE A 355 6.41 -12.86 8.83
C ILE A 355 5.21 -12.40 9.65
N ALA A 356 4.00 -12.75 9.20
CA ALA A 356 2.76 -12.56 9.95
C ALA A 356 1.97 -13.87 10.07
N SER A 357 0.91 -13.85 10.87
CA SER A 357 -0.10 -14.90 10.90
C SER A 357 -1.47 -14.31 10.61
N ASP A 358 -2.24 -14.93 9.72
CA ASP A 358 -3.63 -14.51 9.51
C ASP A 358 -4.51 -14.79 10.74
N LYS A 359 -5.77 -14.34 10.71
CA LYS A 359 -6.75 -14.58 11.79
C LYS A 359 -7.08 -16.07 12.04
N TYR A 360 -6.72 -16.95 11.11
CA TYR A 360 -6.85 -18.41 11.22
C TYR A 360 -5.55 -19.07 11.70
N GLY A 361 -4.51 -18.27 11.92
CA GLY A 361 -3.19 -18.69 12.35
C GLY A 361 -2.31 -19.25 11.23
N ASN A 362 -2.61 -19.06 9.95
CA ASN A 362 -1.72 -19.48 8.87
C ASN A 362 -0.51 -18.55 8.80
N LEU A 363 0.69 -19.12 8.71
CA LEU A 363 1.95 -18.37 8.59
C LEU A 363 2.07 -17.83 7.17
N MET A 364 2.21 -16.51 7.07
CA MET A 364 2.34 -15.79 5.82
C MET A 364 3.67 -15.04 5.82
N ILE A 365 4.39 -15.13 4.70
CA ILE A 365 5.43 -14.15 4.40
C ILE A 365 4.68 -12.90 3.92
N THR A 366 4.95 -11.77 4.54
CA THR A 366 4.28 -10.51 4.23
C THR A 366 5.25 -9.51 3.68
N ASP A 367 4.83 -8.83 2.61
CA ASP A 367 5.49 -7.61 2.17
C ASP A 367 4.65 -6.43 2.64
N VAL A 368 5.31 -5.43 3.22
CA VAL A 368 4.67 -4.22 3.75
C VAL A 368 5.03 -3.09 2.79
N ILE A 369 4.09 -2.76 1.91
CA ILE A 369 4.26 -1.61 1.03
C ILE A 369 3.87 -0.37 1.82
N TRP A 370 4.88 0.44 2.15
CA TRP A 370 4.71 1.75 2.75
C TRP A 370 4.68 2.81 1.66
N ILE A 371 3.55 3.49 1.51
CA ILE A 371 3.43 4.64 0.62
C ILE A 371 3.15 5.85 1.49
N SER A 372 4.14 6.75 1.61
CA SER A 372 3.99 8.05 2.25
C SER A 372 3.92 9.14 1.19
N LYS A 373 2.94 10.04 1.33
CA LYS A 373 2.79 11.21 0.47
C LYS A 373 2.56 12.44 1.33
N GLN A 374 3.47 13.41 1.24
CA GLN A 374 3.28 14.71 1.86
C GLN A 374 2.16 15.45 1.12
N MET A 375 1.10 15.84 1.84
CA MET A 375 -0.09 16.49 1.28
C MET A 375 -0.01 18.01 1.46
N THR A 376 0.50 18.46 2.60
CA THR A 376 0.77 19.88 2.92
C THR A 376 2.08 20.02 3.69
N THR A 377 2.46 21.24 4.09
CA THR A 377 3.69 21.49 4.88
C THR A 377 3.72 20.77 6.22
N SER A 378 2.56 20.35 6.75
CA SER A 378 2.43 19.67 8.04
C SER A 378 1.69 18.33 8.00
N GLU A 379 1.20 17.89 6.84
CA GLU A 379 0.34 16.69 6.76
C GLU A 379 0.90 15.64 5.80
N TRP A 380 0.83 14.39 6.23
CA TRP A 380 1.27 13.23 5.48
C TRP A 380 0.14 12.20 5.37
N LEU A 381 -0.07 11.72 4.14
CA LEU A 381 -0.91 10.57 3.86
C LEU A 381 -0.04 9.32 3.89
N HIS A 382 -0.40 8.35 4.74
CA HIS A 382 0.26 7.04 4.78
C HIS A 382 -0.72 5.94 4.36
N LEU A 383 -0.36 5.19 3.32
CA LEU A 383 -1.08 3.98 2.90
C LEU A 383 -0.21 2.76 3.21
N PHE A 384 -0.79 1.82 3.96
CA PHE A 384 -0.18 0.55 4.33
C PHE A 384 -0.87 -0.57 3.57
N ILE A 385 -0.14 -1.29 2.72
CA ILE A 385 -0.64 -2.50 2.07
C ILE A 385 0.18 -3.67 2.60
N VAL A 386 -0.44 -4.49 3.45
CA VAL A 386 0.12 -5.77 3.88
C VAL A 386 -0.35 -6.82 2.88
N THR A 387 0.56 -7.24 1.99
CA THR A 387 0.24 -8.31 1.02
C THR A 387 0.77 -9.65 1.52
N PRO A 388 -0.06 -10.70 1.60
CA PRO A 388 0.43 -12.04 1.82
C PRO A 388 1.13 -12.51 0.53
N VAL A 389 2.44 -12.72 0.60
CA VAL A 389 3.26 -13.12 -0.56
C VAL A 389 3.16 -14.63 -0.76
N TYR A 390 3.27 -15.42 0.33
CA TYR A 390 3.21 -16.88 0.28
C TYR A 390 2.62 -17.50 1.55
N GLU A 391 1.87 -18.60 1.38
CA GLU A 391 1.48 -19.50 2.47
C GLU A 391 2.59 -20.55 2.65
N LEU A 392 3.36 -20.46 3.75
CA LEU A 392 4.55 -21.29 3.99
C LEU A 392 4.27 -22.81 4.01
N ASP A 393 3.03 -23.24 4.29
CA ASP A 393 2.65 -24.65 4.27
C ASP A 393 2.54 -25.24 2.85
N ARG A 394 2.43 -24.42 1.79
CA ARG A 394 2.34 -24.90 0.39
C ARG A 394 3.71 -25.20 -0.21
N VAL A 395 4.76 -24.50 0.21
CA VAL A 395 6.14 -24.73 -0.23
C VAL A 395 6.64 -26.12 0.21
N GLN A 396 6.06 -26.72 1.25
CA GLN A 396 6.41 -28.07 1.72
C GLN A 396 5.91 -29.23 0.82
N LYS A 397 5.06 -28.97 -0.17
CA LYS A 397 4.47 -30.01 -1.04
C LYS A 397 4.99 -29.99 -2.48
N GLN A 398 5.96 -29.13 -2.78
CA GLN A 398 6.83 -29.21 -3.95
C GLN A 398 8.19 -29.72 -3.47
#